data_AF-A0A7R9V8U4-F1
#
_entry.id   AF-A0A7R9V8U4-F1
#
_cell.length_a   1.000
_cell.length_b   1.000
_cell.length_c   1.000
_cell.angle_alpha   90.00
_cell.angle_beta   90.00
_cell.angle_gamma   90.00
#
_symmetry.space_group_name_H-M   'P 1'
#
loop_
_entity.id
_entity.type
_entity.pdbx_description
1 polymer ?
#
loop_
_entity_poly.entity_id
_entity_poly.type
_entity_poly.pdbx_seq_one_letter_code
_entity_poly.pdbx_strand_id
1 'polypeptide(L)'
;DLKQDYVDDLDEVKRVFQLSDIATLYVTDQRHKRDGPPNNDALGLPVNLSDAQRDVWQSPNRTMLGEEQLAWLQSKIETYTPRSTWQIYASTTVMGKQDYPAEVLTQFSQALAAGGAGPEL
;
A
#
# COMPACT_ATOMS: atom_id res chain seq x y z
N ASP A 1 -6.70 10.07 -27.17
CA ASP A 1 -7.73 9.03 -27.33
C ASP A 1 -7.42 7.92 -26.32
N LEU A 2 -8.02 7.99 -25.13
CA LEU A 2 -7.77 7.04 -24.04
C LEU A 2 -8.74 5.87 -24.21
N LYS A 3 -8.24 4.70 -24.61
CA LYS A 3 -9.04 3.48 -24.67
C LYS A 3 -9.19 2.94 -23.26
N GLN A 4 -10.36 3.13 -22.68
CA GLN A 4 -10.74 2.54 -21.40
C GLN A 4 -11.50 1.24 -21.67
N ASP A 5 -10.91 0.11 -21.29
CA ASP A 5 -11.65 -1.14 -21.19
C ASP A 5 -12.54 -1.02 -19.94
N TYR A 6 -13.85 -0.81 -20.15
CA TYR A 6 -14.84 -0.69 -19.09
C TYR A 6 -15.16 -2.09 -18.54
N VAL A 7 -14.72 -2.38 -17.32
CA VAL A 7 -15.06 -3.60 -16.57
C VAL A 7 -16.15 -3.24 -15.57
N ASP A 8 -17.33 -3.84 -15.74
CA ASP A 8 -18.57 -3.61 -15.00
C ASP A 8 -18.60 -4.41 -13.67
N ASP A 9 -17.54 -4.28 -12.88
CA ASP A 9 -17.47 -4.79 -11.52
C ASP A 9 -17.10 -3.62 -10.60
N LEU A 10 -18.08 -3.13 -9.84
CA LEU A 10 -17.90 -2.03 -8.88
C LEU A 10 -17.04 -2.43 -7.67
N ASP A 11 -16.76 -3.73 -7.51
CA ASP A 11 -15.99 -4.28 -6.39
C ASP A 11 -14.48 -4.41 -6.66
N GLU A 12 -14.01 -4.08 -7.87
CA GLU A 12 -12.58 -4.22 -8.19
C GLU A 12 -12.02 -3.07 -9.04
N VAL A 13 -11.32 -2.14 -8.35
CA VAL A 13 -10.72 -0.94 -8.95
C VAL A 13 -9.28 -1.20 -9.43
N LYS A 14 -9.05 -2.31 -10.15
CA LYS A 14 -7.77 -2.57 -10.85
C LYS A 14 -7.87 -2.16 -12.32
N ARG A 15 -7.02 -1.23 -12.78
CA ARG A 15 -7.08 -0.69 -14.16
C ARG A 15 -5.68 -0.38 -14.68
N VAL A 16 -5.49 -0.43 -16.00
CA VAL A 16 -4.26 0.02 -16.66
C VAL A 16 -4.61 1.07 -17.70
N PHE A 17 -3.88 2.17 -17.70
CA PHE A 17 -3.99 3.21 -18.73
C PHE A 17 -2.66 3.33 -19.47
N GLN A 18 -2.73 3.28 -20.80
CA GLN A 18 -1.57 3.51 -21.64
C GLN A 18 -1.59 4.94 -22.18
N LEU A 19 -0.55 5.70 -21.86
CA LEU A 19 -0.29 7.05 -22.36
C LEU A 19 0.71 6.93 -23.52
N SER A 20 0.20 6.50 -24.68
CA SER A 20 1.01 6.24 -25.88
C SER A 20 2.18 5.27 -25.58
N ASP A 21 3.34 5.58 -26.08
CA ASP A 21 4.66 4.99 -25.86
C ASP A 21 5.45 5.67 -24.72
N ILE A 22 4.88 6.70 -24.11
CA ILE A 22 5.57 7.48 -23.06
C ILE A 22 5.41 6.80 -21.72
N ALA A 23 4.19 6.47 -21.30
CA ALA A 23 3.95 5.94 -19.96
C ALA A 23 2.83 4.93 -19.91
N THR A 24 2.93 3.99 -18.98
CA THR A 24 1.83 3.11 -18.56
C THR A 24 1.55 3.35 -17.09
N LEU A 25 0.27 3.56 -16.77
CA LEU A 25 -0.24 3.78 -15.42
C LEU A 25 -0.98 2.53 -14.95
N TYR A 26 -0.46 1.88 -13.91
CA TYR A 26 -1.10 0.76 -13.22
C TYR A 26 -1.82 1.30 -11.99
N VAL A 27 -3.15 1.20 -11.98
CA VAL A 27 -3.99 1.54 -10.83
C VAL A 27 -4.34 0.26 -10.10
N THR A 28 -3.94 0.16 -8.83
CA THR A 28 -4.25 -0.99 -7.96
C THR A 28 -5.14 -0.61 -6.80
N ASP A 29 -5.89 -1.61 -6.32
CA ASP A 29 -6.65 -1.51 -5.10
C ASP A 29 -5.87 -2.15 -3.93
N GLN A 30 -5.59 -1.37 -2.89
CA GLN A 30 -4.93 -1.85 -1.67
C GLN A 30 -5.86 -1.85 -0.44
N ARG A 31 -7.16 -1.71 -0.65
CA ARG A 31 -8.16 -1.65 0.43
C ARG A 31 -9.00 -2.91 0.50
N HIS A 32 -9.41 -3.48 -0.63
CA HIS A 32 -10.37 -4.59 -0.64
C HIS A 32 -9.79 -5.97 -0.27
N LYS A 33 -8.57 -6.28 -0.71
CA LYS A 33 -7.95 -7.62 -0.53
C LYS A 33 -6.73 -7.61 0.40
N ARG A 34 -6.47 -6.48 1.06
CA ARG A 34 -5.36 -6.32 2.00
C ARG A 34 -5.68 -6.99 3.34
N ASP A 35 -4.71 -7.66 3.93
CA ASP A 35 -4.84 -8.18 5.29
C ASP A 35 -5.09 -7.07 6.32
N GLY A 36 -5.79 -7.42 7.40
CA GLY A 36 -6.01 -6.51 8.52
C GLY A 36 -4.69 -5.92 9.04
N PRO A 37 -4.66 -4.64 9.47
CA PRO A 37 -3.46 -4.05 10.03
C PRO A 37 -2.96 -4.87 11.24
N PRO A 38 -1.64 -5.06 11.38
CA PRO A 38 -1.07 -5.97 12.38
C PRO A 38 -1.15 -5.46 13.83
N ASN A 39 -1.51 -4.20 14.06
CA ASN A 39 -1.85 -3.64 15.37
C ASN A 39 -3.05 -2.68 15.25
N ASN A 40 -3.84 -2.58 16.32
CA ASN A 40 -5.06 -1.75 16.40
C ASN A 40 -4.85 -0.47 17.23
N ASP A 41 -3.61 -0.18 17.60
CA ASP A 41 -3.20 1.03 18.30
C ASP A 41 -3.53 2.22 17.39
N ALA A 42 -4.20 3.24 17.91
CA ALA A 42 -4.90 4.31 17.17
C ALA A 42 -4.06 5.09 16.13
N LEU A 43 -2.75 4.86 16.07
CA LEU A 43 -1.80 5.58 15.23
C LEU A 43 -1.00 4.68 14.27
N GLY A 44 -1.12 3.34 14.36
CA GLY A 44 -0.52 2.40 13.40
C GLY A 44 1.01 2.44 13.30
N LEU A 45 1.70 3.07 14.24
CA LEU A 45 3.16 3.13 14.28
C LEU A 45 3.74 1.90 14.98
N PRO A 46 4.84 1.30 14.48
CA PRO A 46 5.49 0.15 15.10
C PRO A 46 6.38 0.58 16.30
N VAL A 47 5.82 1.34 17.24
CA VAL A 47 6.52 1.77 18.46
C VAL A 47 6.30 0.77 19.58
N ASN A 48 7.37 0.36 20.27
CA ASN A 48 7.33 -0.58 21.41
C ASN A 48 6.61 -1.91 21.12
N LEU A 49 6.71 -2.42 19.89
CA LEU A 49 6.15 -3.74 19.53
C LEU A 49 6.83 -4.86 20.34
N SER A 50 6.01 -5.76 20.88
CA SER A 50 6.47 -7.06 21.37
C SER A 50 7.07 -7.90 20.23
N ASP A 51 7.87 -8.91 20.56
CA ASP A 51 8.43 -9.84 19.57
C ASP A 51 7.35 -10.45 18.68
N ALA A 52 6.26 -10.93 19.29
CA ALA A 52 5.12 -11.49 18.55
C ALA A 52 4.49 -10.49 17.58
N GLN A 53 4.38 -9.21 17.95
CA GLN A 53 3.86 -8.19 17.04
C GLN A 53 4.85 -7.90 15.89
N ARG A 54 6.17 -7.87 16.17
CA ARG A 54 7.19 -7.71 15.12
C ARG A 54 7.14 -8.84 14.09
N ASP A 55 6.94 -10.07 14.54
CA ASP A 55 6.83 -11.23 13.65
C ASP A 55 5.62 -11.10 12.71
N VAL A 56 4.49 -10.57 13.19
CA VAL A 56 3.31 -10.32 12.34
C VAL A 56 3.59 -9.23 11.30
N TRP A 57 4.36 -8.19 11.63
CA TRP A 57 4.77 -7.15 10.67
C TRP A 57 5.72 -7.69 9.59
N GLN A 58 6.58 -8.67 9.93
CA GLN A 58 7.58 -9.24 9.03
C GLN A 58 7.11 -10.52 8.32
N SER A 59 5.87 -10.95 8.57
CA SER A 59 5.33 -12.18 8.01
C SER A 59 5.25 -12.10 6.47
N PRO A 60 5.94 -13.02 5.74
CA PRO A 60 5.92 -13.03 4.28
C PRO A 60 4.57 -13.49 3.70
N ASN A 61 3.71 -14.07 4.55
CA ASN A 61 2.40 -14.56 4.15
C ASN A 61 1.35 -13.44 4.08
N ARG A 62 1.70 -12.22 4.50
CA ARG A 62 0.78 -11.09 4.48
C ARG A 62 0.76 -10.39 3.13
N THR A 63 -0.41 -9.92 2.73
CA THR A 63 -0.62 -9.32 1.41
C THR A 63 -1.32 -7.97 1.45
N MET A 64 -0.92 -7.09 0.52
CA MET A 64 -1.55 -5.79 0.27
C MET A 64 -2.48 -5.80 -0.94
N LEU A 65 -2.28 -6.73 -1.87
CA LEU A 65 -3.00 -6.81 -3.15
C LEU A 65 -3.87 -8.07 -3.25
N GLY A 66 -3.60 -9.10 -2.46
CA GLY A 66 -4.10 -10.45 -2.73
C GLY A 66 -3.36 -11.14 -3.88
N GLU A 67 -3.54 -12.45 -4.01
CA GLU A 67 -2.85 -13.26 -5.02
C GLU A 67 -3.29 -12.92 -6.44
N GLU A 68 -4.59 -12.76 -6.67
CA GLU A 68 -5.16 -12.52 -7.99
C GLU A 68 -4.69 -11.18 -8.58
N GLN A 69 -4.76 -10.10 -7.79
CA GLN A 69 -4.34 -8.78 -8.25
C GLN A 69 -2.82 -8.68 -8.41
N LEU A 70 -2.05 -9.41 -7.58
CA LEU A 70 -0.60 -9.50 -7.75
C LEU A 70 -0.24 -10.19 -9.08
N ALA A 71 -0.87 -11.33 -9.39
CA ALA A 71 -0.66 -12.04 -10.65
C ALA A 71 -1.10 -11.20 -11.85
N TRP A 72 -2.23 -10.50 -11.74
CA TRP A 72 -2.68 -9.54 -12.74
C TRP A 72 -1.65 -8.42 -12.97
N LEU A 73 -1.12 -7.81 -11.90
CA LEU A 73 -0.15 -6.73 -12.00
C LEU A 73 1.14 -7.20 -12.67
N GLN A 74 1.65 -8.38 -12.29
CA GLN A 74 2.83 -8.99 -12.91
C GLN A 74 2.63 -9.17 -14.42
N SER A 75 1.51 -9.77 -14.83
CA SER A 75 1.17 -9.96 -16.24
C SER A 75 1.09 -8.62 -17.01
N LYS A 76 0.50 -7.59 -16.41
CA LYS A 76 0.42 -6.27 -17.03
C LYS A 76 1.78 -5.58 -17.11
N ILE A 77 2.63 -5.69 -16.10
CA ILE A 77 4.00 -5.16 -16.15
C ILE A 77 4.77 -5.81 -17.31
N GLU A 78 4.77 -7.13 -17.41
CA GLU A 78 5.43 -7.84 -18.50
C GLU A 78 4.91 -7.42 -19.89
N THR A 79 3.59 -7.23 -20.01
CA THR A 79 2.95 -6.86 -21.28
C THR A 79 3.33 -5.44 -21.75
N TYR A 80 3.41 -4.47 -20.83
CA TYR A 80 3.56 -3.04 -21.18
C TYR A 80 4.98 -2.49 -21.00
N THR A 81 5.85 -3.16 -20.24
CA THR A 81 7.28 -2.83 -20.10
C THR A 81 7.98 -2.59 -21.45
N PRO A 82 7.84 -3.45 -22.47
CA PRO A 82 8.50 -3.23 -23.75
C PRO A 82 7.83 -2.12 -24.61
N ARG A 83 6.68 -1.59 -24.19
CA ARG A 83 5.83 -0.70 -24.99
C ARG A 83 5.83 0.75 -24.51
N SER A 84 6.43 1.04 -23.36
CA SER A 84 6.36 2.37 -22.74
C SER A 84 7.62 2.70 -21.97
N THR A 85 8.03 3.97 -22.04
CA THR A 85 9.26 4.46 -21.38
C THR A 85 9.12 4.47 -19.86
N TRP A 86 7.98 4.94 -19.35
CA TRP A 86 7.71 5.07 -17.92
C TRP A 86 6.69 4.06 -17.44
N GLN A 87 7.00 3.39 -16.34
CA GLN A 87 6.06 2.53 -15.62
C GLN A 87 5.64 3.24 -14.34
N ILE A 88 4.37 3.61 -14.23
CA ILE A 88 3.83 4.39 -13.12
C ILE A 88 2.89 3.50 -12.32
N TYR A 89 3.20 3.30 -11.04
CA TYR A 89 2.35 2.56 -10.12
C TYR A 89 1.55 3.53 -9.24
N ALA A 90 0.25 3.64 -9.52
CA ALA A 90 -0.66 4.46 -8.73
C ALA A 90 -1.19 3.65 -7.55
N SER A 91 -0.86 4.12 -6.35
CA SER A 91 -1.31 3.50 -5.11
C SER A 91 -1.78 4.52 -4.09
N THR A 92 -2.68 4.10 -3.21
CA THR A 92 -3.21 4.91 -2.11
C THR A 92 -2.37 4.78 -0.84
N THR A 93 -1.36 3.91 -0.83
CA THR A 93 -0.47 3.66 0.29
C THR A 93 0.90 4.27 0.01
N VAL A 94 1.55 4.74 1.08
CA VAL A 94 2.93 5.24 0.99
C VAL A 94 3.85 4.06 0.70
N MET A 95 4.65 4.19 -0.36
CA MET A 95 5.70 3.22 -0.70
C MET A 95 7.06 3.86 -0.44
N GLY A 96 7.93 3.07 0.17
CA GLY A 96 9.25 3.52 0.59
C GLY A 96 9.43 3.38 2.09
N LYS A 97 10.69 3.32 2.51
CA LYS A 97 11.02 3.31 3.93
C LYS A 97 10.77 4.71 4.49
N GLN A 98 9.91 4.80 5.50
CA GLN A 98 9.71 6.03 6.26
C GLN A 98 10.61 6.01 7.49
N ASP A 99 11.60 6.90 7.53
CA ASP A 99 12.39 7.16 8.72
C ASP A 99 11.69 8.23 9.55
N TYR A 100 11.32 7.90 10.78
CA TYR A 100 10.69 8.83 11.70
C TYR A 100 11.75 9.47 12.61
N PRO A 101 11.78 10.80 12.76
CA PRO A 101 12.68 11.46 13.72
C PRO A 101 12.47 10.92 15.15
N ALA A 102 13.54 10.85 15.94
CA ALA A 102 13.51 10.29 17.29
C ALA A 102 12.57 11.09 18.23
N GLU A 103 12.46 12.40 18.00
CA GLU A 103 11.58 13.31 18.73
C GLU A 103 10.12 12.93 18.52
N VAL A 104 9.75 12.58 17.28
CA VAL A 104 8.39 12.15 16.91
C VAL A 104 8.06 10.84 17.62
N LEU A 105 8.98 9.87 17.62
CA LEU A 105 8.82 8.60 18.34
C LEU A 105 8.71 8.80 19.86
N THR A 106 9.43 9.77 20.41
CA THR A 106 9.40 10.11 21.84
C THR A 106 8.04 10.71 22.24
N GLN A 107 7.53 11.67 21.47
CA GLN A 107 6.22 12.26 21.70
C GLN A 107 5.10 11.20 21.61
N PHE A 108 5.19 10.29 20.65
CA PHE A 108 4.22 9.20 20.50
C PHE A 108 4.27 8.19 21.66
N SER A 109 5.46 7.78 22.10
CA SER A 109 5.58 6.86 23.24
C SER A 109 5.04 7.47 24.54
N GLN A 110 5.22 8.77 24.74
CA GLN A 110 4.64 9.51 25.87
C GLN A 110 3.11 9.60 25.78
N ALA A 111 2.56 9.88 24.60
CA ALA A 111 1.10 9.92 24.38
C ALA A 111 0.43 8.56 24.64
N LEU A 112 1.05 7.47 24.20
CA LEU A 112 0.58 6.11 24.44
C LEU A 112 0.64 5.73 25.94
N ALA A 113 1.70 6.14 26.65
CA ALA A 113 1.84 5.87 28.09
C ALA A 113 0.83 6.66 28.96
N ALA A 114 0.34 7.81 28.47
CA ALA A 114 -0.62 8.65 29.18
C ALA A 114 -2.09 8.21 29.02
N GLY A 115 -2.37 7.13 28.27
CA GLY A 115 -3.73 6.63 28.03
C GLY A 115 -4.62 7.57 27.21
N GLY A 116 -4.02 8.55 26.52
CA GLY A 116 -4.73 9.58 25.77
C GLY A 116 -4.99 9.18 24.32
N ALA A 117 -6.17 9.52 23.82
CA ALA A 117 -6.43 9.67 22.39
C ALA A 117 -5.24 10.43 21.76
N GLY A 118 -4.71 9.89 20.66
CA GLY A 118 -3.50 10.40 20.03
C GLY A 118 -3.59 11.90 19.72
N PRO A 119 -2.44 12.59 19.62
CA PRO A 119 -2.43 14.03 19.36
C PRO A 119 -3.22 14.32 18.08
N GLU A 120 -4.21 15.19 18.15
CA GLU A 120 -4.91 15.70 16.98
C GLU A 120 -3.89 16.39 16.07
N LEU A 121 -3.79 15.91 14.83
CA LEU A 121 -3.09 16.57 13.73
C LEU A 121 -4.08 17.40 12.93
#